data_AF-A0A2T0L5G3-F1
#
_entry.id   AF-A0A2T0L5G3-F1
#
_cell.length_a   1.000
_cell.length_b   1.000
_cell.length_c   1.000
_cell.angle_alpha   90.00
_cell.angle_beta   90.00
_cell.angle_gamma   90.00
#
_symmetry.space_group_name_H-M   'P 1'
#
loop_
_entity.id
_entity.type
_entity.pdbx_description
1 polymer ?
#
loop_
_entity_poly.entity_id
_entity_poly.type
_entity_poly.pdbx_seq_one_letter_code
_entity_poly.pdbx_strand_id
1 'polypeptide(L)' 'MTDAERLALQAVPVHEHKGRPYYVCLGDIPAPWQDAFRAALRGSACPVIEGRGECAYEWDWSDWLQGRFPHG' A
#
# COMPACT_ATOMS: atom_id res chain seq x y z
N MET A 1 3.92 -13.65 -4.94
CA MET A 1 2.61 -13.62 -4.27
C MET A 1 1.66 -14.49 -5.05
N THR A 2 1.03 -15.47 -4.39
CA THR A 2 -0.01 -16.34 -4.96
C THR A 2 -1.34 -15.57 -5.08
N ASP A 3 -2.31 -16.12 -5.81
CA ASP A 3 -3.62 -15.47 -5.95
C ASP A 3 -4.39 -15.39 -4.62
N ALA A 4 -4.25 -16.40 -3.75
CA ALA A 4 -4.89 -16.39 -2.44
C ALA A 4 -4.33 -15.27 -1.54
N GLU A 5 -3.01 -15.09 -1.55
CA GLU A 5 -2.34 -14.00 -0.83
C GLU A 5 -2.76 -12.63 -1.37
N ARG A 6 -2.83 -12.50 -2.70
CA ARG A 6 -3.29 -11.28 -3.37
C ARG A 6 -4.72 -10.92 -2.96
N LEU A 7 -5.62 -11.90 -2.92
CA LEU A 7 -7.01 -11.70 -2.48
C LEU A 7 -7.09 -11.26 -1.03
N ALA A 8 -6.29 -11.86 -0.14
CA ALA A 8 -6.24 -11.42 1.26
C ALA A 8 -5.80 -9.96 1.40
N LEU A 9 -4.86 -9.51 0.57
CA LEU A 9 -4.35 -8.14 0.60
C LEU A 9 -5.31 -7.12 -0.03
N GLN A 10 -6.27 -7.54 -0.86
CA GLN A 10 -7.34 -6.64 -1.31
C GLN A 10 -8.29 -6.22 -0.18
N ALA A 11 -8.27 -6.92 0.97
CA ALA A 11 -9.01 -6.52 2.16
C ALA A 11 -8.33 -5.39 2.96
N VAL A 12 -7.09 -5.02 2.62
CA VAL A 12 -6.42 -3.87 3.24
C VAL A 12 -7.24 -2.60 2.95
N PRO A 13 -7.63 -1.81 3.97
CA PRO A 13 -8.43 -0.61 3.76
C PRO A 13 -7.72 0.40 2.88
N VAL A 14 -8.40 0.80 1.80
CA VAL A 14 -8.03 1.96 1.01
C VAL A 14 -8.88 3.13 1.48
N HIS A 15 -8.21 4.16 1.99
CA HIS A 15 -8.85 5.36 2.48
C HIS A 15 -9.10 6.35 1.35
N GLU A 16 -10.27 7.00 1.40
CA GLU A 16 -10.66 7.98 0.41
C GLU A 16 -10.28 9.42 0.82
N HIS A 17 -10.03 10.26 -0.18
CA HIS A 17 -9.95 11.70 -0.04
C HIS A 17 -10.81 12.35 -1.13
N LYS A 18 -11.75 13.21 -0.72
CA LYS A 18 -12.74 13.85 -1.63
C LYS A 18 -13.52 12.82 -2.48
N GLY A 19 -13.89 11.69 -1.88
CA GLY A 19 -14.68 10.63 -2.53
C GLY A 19 -13.91 9.82 -3.56
N ARG A 20 -12.58 9.81 -3.50
CA ARG A 20 -11.72 8.99 -4.36
C ARG A 20 -10.71 8.22 -3.52
N PRO A 21 -10.39 6.96 -3.89
CA PRO A 21 -9.29 6.22 -3.27
C PRO A 21 -7.99 7.04 -3.26
N TYR A 22 -7.28 7.07 -2.13
CA TYR A 22 -6.13 7.96 -1.97
C TYR A 22 -4.91 7.30 -1.33
N TYR A 23 -5.06 6.59 -0.22
CA TYR A 23 -3.92 5.96 0.47
C TYR A 23 -4.30 4.70 1.22
N VAL A 24 -3.29 3.88 1.52
CA VAL A 24 -3.34 2.79 2.49
C VAL A 24 -2.42 3.10 3.67
N CYS A 25 -2.75 2.61 4.86
CA CYS A 25 -1.82 2.67 5.99
C CYS A 25 -0.98 1.39 6.01
N LEU A 26 0.34 1.53 6.14
CA LEU A 26 1.23 0.37 6.26
C LEU A 26 0.89 -0.46 7.50
N GLY A 27 0.40 0.16 8.56
CA GLY A 27 -0.06 -0.52 9.78
C GLY A 27 -1.21 -1.51 9.57
N ASP A 28 -2.00 -1.34 8.51
CA ASP A 28 -3.14 -2.21 8.21
C ASP A 28 -2.76 -3.39 7.29
N ILE A 29 -1.53 -3.39 6.76
CA ILE A 29 -1.04 -4.45 5.89
C ILE A 29 -0.56 -5.61 6.77
N PRO A 30 -1.02 -6.85 6.53
CA PRO A 30 -0.56 -8.00 7.29
C PRO A 30 0.92 -8.33 7.01
N ALA A 31 1.61 -8.86 8.01
CA ALA A 31 2.92 -9.47 7.82
C ALA A 31 2.79 -10.75 6.96
N PRO A 32 3.79 -11.09 6.11
CA PRO A 32 5.06 -10.39 5.91
C PRO A 32 5.01 -9.25 4.87
N TRP A 33 3.86 -9.01 4.25
CA TRP A 33 3.73 -8.07 3.13
C TRP A 33 3.93 -6.61 3.52
N GLN A 34 3.65 -6.26 4.78
CA GLN A 34 3.96 -4.94 5.32
C GLN A 34 5.43 -4.56 5.11
N ASP A 35 6.35 -5.42 5.54
CA ASP A 35 7.79 -5.14 5.44
C ASP A 35 8.28 -5.20 4.00
N ALA A 36 7.74 -6.12 3.20
CA ALA A 36 8.07 -6.21 1.79
C ALA A 36 7.66 -4.94 1.02
N PHE A 37 6.46 -4.42 1.28
CA PHE A 37 5.97 -3.19 0.66
C PHE A 37 6.70 -1.95 1.20
N ARG A 38 6.95 -1.88 2.52
CA ARG A 38 7.78 -0.83 3.12
C ARG A 38 9.18 -0.76 2.48
N ALA A 39 9.79 -1.90 2.20
CA ALA A 39 11.08 -1.95 1.53
C ALA A 39 10.99 -1.48 0.07
N ALA A 40 9.92 -1.83 -0.65
CA ALA A 40 9.67 -1.38 -2.03
C ALA A 40 9.43 0.13 -2.13
N LEU A 41 8.85 0.75 -1.10
CA LEU A 41 8.59 2.20 -1.05
C LEU A 41 9.84 3.06 -0.84
N ARG A 42 11.01 2.47 -0.61
CA ARG A 42 12.24 3.24 -0.38
C ARG A 42 12.58 4.11 -1.60
N GLY A 43 12.59 5.42 -1.40
CA GLY A 43 12.82 6.41 -2.47
C GLY A 43 11.54 6.94 -3.12
N SER A 44 10.38 6.34 -2.84
CA SER A 44 9.08 6.84 -3.29
C SER A 44 8.57 7.96 -2.39
N ALA A 45 7.83 8.90 -2.99
CA ALA A 45 7.08 9.88 -2.23
C ALA A 45 5.90 9.21 -1.52
N CYS A 46 5.71 9.49 -0.23
CA CYS A 46 4.61 8.95 0.57
C CYS A 46 3.74 10.10 1.10
N PRO A 47 2.40 9.92 1.18
CA PRO A 47 1.53 10.93 1.78
C PRO A 47 1.75 11.00 3.30
N VAL A 48 1.83 12.23 3.83
CA VAL A 48 1.81 12.47 5.27
C VAL A 48 0.38 12.77 5.67
N ILE A 49 -0.24 11.87 6.43
CA ILE A 49 -1.61 12.01 6.91
C ILE A 49 -1.58 12.21 8.43
N GLU A 50 -2.10 13.34 8.89
CA GLU A 50 -2.12 13.67 10.33
C GLU A 50 -2.85 12.60 11.14
N GLY A 51 -2.24 12.20 12.26
CA GLY A 51 -2.79 11.17 13.16
C GLY A 51 -2.72 9.75 12.62
N ARG A 52 -2.11 9.52 11.45
CA ARG A 52 -1.85 8.19 10.91
C ARG A 52 -0.37 7.87 10.91
N GLY A 53 -0.07 6.58 10.93
CA GLY A 53 1.31 6.08 10.79
C GLY A 53 1.82 6.24 9.36
N GLU A 54 2.80 5.42 9.00
CA GLU A 54 3.30 5.38 7.62
C GLU A 54 2.17 5.01 6.65
N CYS A 55 2.03 5.81 5.59
CA CYS A 55 1.04 5.61 4.54
C CYS A 55 1.72 5.56 3.17
N ALA A 56 1.06 4.90 2.23
CA ALA A 56 1.44 4.88 0.83
C ALA A 56 0.26 5.30 -0.03
N TYR A 57 0.52 5.86 -1.22
CA TYR A 57 -0.55 6.18 -2.14
C TYR A 57 -1.24 4.91 -2.64
N GLU A 58 -2.53 5.02 -2.95
CA GLU A 58 -3.33 3.91 -3.47
C GLU A 58 -2.76 3.34 -4.76
N TRP A 59 -2.22 4.18 -5.66
CA TRP A 59 -1.65 3.71 -6.92
C TRP A 59 -0.37 2.89 -6.71
N ASP A 60 0.52 3.29 -5.80
CA ASP A 60 1.74 2.52 -5.47
C ASP A 60 1.36 1.15 -4.89
N TRP A 61 0.32 1.13 -4.04
CA TRP A 61 -0.23 -0.11 -3.50
C TRP A 61 -0.82 -1.01 -4.60
N SER A 62 -1.64 -0.44 -5.48
CA SER A 62 -2.27 -1.15 -6.60
C SER A 62 -1.23 -1.72 -7.57
N ASP A 63 -0.18 -0.96 -7.88
CA ASP A 63 0.92 -1.39 -8.73
C ASP A 63 1.76 -2.47 -8.05
N TRP A 64 2.02 -2.36 -6.75
CA TRP A 64 2.75 -3.37 -6.01
C TRP A 64 2.00 -4.70 -5.96
N LEU A 65 0.69 -4.67 -5.70
CA LEU A 65 -0.14 -5.86 -5.79
C LEU A 65 0.01 -6.48 -7.19
N GLN A 66 -0.05 -5.69 -8.26
CA GLN A 66 0.10 -6.14 -9.64
C GLN A 66 1.53 -6.54 -10.05
N GLY A 67 2.52 -6.39 -9.16
CA GLY A 67 3.92 -6.67 -9.45
C GLY A 67 4.59 -5.66 -10.39
N ARG A 68 4.05 -4.44 -10.47
CA ARG A 68 4.53 -3.33 -11.31
C ARG A 68 5.31 -2.25 -10.54
N PHE A 69 5.47 -2.44 -9.22
CA PHE A 69 6.17 -1.53 -8.31
C PHE A 69 7.20 -2.30 -7.46
N PRO A 70 8.38 -1.72 -7.15
CA PRO A 70 8.81 -0.35 -7.46
C PRO A 70 9.07 -0.15 -8.95
N HIS A 71 8.81 1.07 -9.45
CA HIS A 71 9.13 1.41 -10.83
C HIS A 71 10.66 1.45 -10.99
N GLY A 72 11.19 0.61 -11.89
CA GLY A 72 12.62 0.57 -12.22
C GLY A 72 13.05 1.70 -13.14
#